data_AF-A0A210PU97-F1
#
_entry.id   AF-A0A210PU97-F1
#
_cell.length_a   1.000
_cell.length_b   1.000
_cell.length_c   1.000
_cell.angle_alpha   90.00
_cell.angle_beta   90.00
_cell.angle_gamma   90.00
#
_symmetry.space_group_name_H-M   'P 1'
#
loop_
_entity.id
_entity.type
_entity.pdbx_description
1 polymer ?
#
loop_
_entity_poly.entity_id
_entity_poly.type
_entity_poly.pdbx_seq_one_letter_code
_entity_poly.pdbx_strand_id
1 'polypeptide(L)'
;MANRIRSIVSKNKRRYQEDGFDLDLTYIYPNIIAMGFPAESIEGVYRNNINQVARFLDQRHKDHYRVYNLCTERSYDPVKFHKRVVCYPFEDHNPPPLELIKPFCEDLDDWLRKDKENIAAIHCKAGKGRTGVMICAYLLHRNLFSDYQKALLHYGQTRTRDHKGVTIPSQRRFVWYYGYLIERRLQYKPVTLLLTGIEFIKIPMYNGGTCSPMFEVYQLKVKVYSSKVYEDLKKGQEKVFMGVETSVPLCGDIKVVFYNKPRMKGKEKMFQFWFNTFFVNVDGSYSDKPQANGTTSYCAGEMAQYDNSRFLYMTLLKEDLDKANKDKSHKLFSPNFQAKLHFKTPDPEFPRNGSSLSSSLTVPSHVTSSAGPGHTRSPTFESISTSLKDSSHALPSSNMGQTRSLSELTLKDPPINSRAAHLHSHKSSQKSTGSDTGSPAGSSEGLADTLSENEQDENLSDTDTDDEWDGLETTLV
;
A
#
# COMPACT_ATOMS: atom_id res chain seq x y z
N MET A 1 -19.44 20.07 -20.41
CA MET A 1 -18.40 19.11 -20.85
C MET A 1 -17.43 18.75 -19.72
N ALA A 2 -16.85 19.72 -19.01
CA ALA A 2 -15.93 19.48 -17.88
C ALA A 2 -16.47 18.56 -16.76
N ASN A 3 -17.74 18.70 -16.33
CA ASN A 3 -18.32 17.85 -15.28
C ASN A 3 -18.41 16.36 -15.67
N ARG A 4 -18.63 16.05 -16.95
CA ARG A 4 -18.62 14.66 -17.45
C ARG A 4 -17.19 14.08 -17.41
N ILE A 5 -16.19 14.87 -17.80
CA ILE A 5 -14.78 14.49 -17.78
C ILE A 5 -14.29 14.27 -16.32
N ARG A 6 -14.68 15.15 -15.40
CA ARG A 6 -14.38 15.01 -13.97
C ARG A 6 -14.97 13.73 -13.37
N SER A 7 -16.21 13.40 -13.72
CA SER A 7 -16.87 12.15 -13.32
C SER A 7 -16.07 10.93 -13.79
N ILE A 8 -15.62 10.95 -15.04
CA ILE A 8 -14.81 9.89 -15.65
C ILE A 8 -13.48 9.71 -14.90
N VAL A 9 -12.79 10.80 -14.55
CA VAL A 9 -11.49 10.73 -13.82
C VAL A 9 -11.65 10.35 -12.36
N SER A 10 -12.79 10.67 -11.75
CA SER A 10 -13.12 10.14 -10.44
C SER A 10 -13.49 8.66 -10.46
N LYS A 11 -13.89 8.09 -11.62
CA LYS A 11 -14.45 6.73 -11.75
C LYS A 11 -15.40 6.43 -10.57
N ASN A 12 -15.08 5.41 -9.76
CA ASN A 12 -15.88 4.97 -8.62
C ASN A 12 -15.59 5.72 -7.30
N LYS A 13 -14.74 6.75 -7.28
CA LYS A 13 -14.44 7.54 -6.06
C LYS A 13 -15.63 8.41 -5.67
N ARG A 14 -15.85 8.58 -4.35
CA ARG A 14 -16.88 9.50 -3.85
C ARG A 14 -16.37 10.94 -3.98
N ARG A 15 -17.16 11.77 -4.66
CA ARG A 15 -16.90 13.21 -4.83
C ARG A 15 -17.66 14.00 -3.77
N TYR A 16 -17.10 15.12 -3.33
CA TYR A 16 -17.78 16.11 -2.52
C TYR A 16 -18.55 17.07 -3.42
N GLN A 17 -19.88 17.11 -3.26
CA GLN A 17 -20.80 17.85 -4.13
C GLN A 17 -21.80 18.68 -3.32
N GLU A 18 -21.30 19.67 -2.58
CA GLU A 18 -22.11 20.54 -1.71
C GLU A 18 -21.59 21.99 -1.78
N ASP A 19 -22.46 22.96 -1.48
CA ASP A 19 -22.15 24.40 -1.40
C ASP A 19 -21.36 24.96 -2.59
N GLY A 20 -21.68 24.48 -3.80
CA GLY A 20 -21.04 24.91 -5.04
C GLY A 20 -19.63 24.34 -5.26
N PHE A 21 -19.23 23.32 -4.51
CA PHE A 21 -18.01 22.54 -4.75
C PHE A 21 -18.34 21.22 -5.44
N ASP A 22 -17.49 20.80 -6.39
CA ASP A 22 -17.51 19.47 -7.01
C ASP A 22 -16.07 18.93 -7.07
N LEU A 23 -15.61 18.39 -5.95
CA LEU A 23 -14.22 17.99 -5.73
C LEU A 23 -14.10 16.48 -5.57
N ASP A 24 -13.07 15.88 -6.16
CA ASP A 24 -12.62 14.54 -5.80
C ASP A 24 -11.96 14.58 -4.42
N LEU A 25 -12.80 14.57 -3.40
CA LEU A 25 -12.46 14.80 -1.99
C LEU A 25 -13.46 14.01 -1.12
N THR A 26 -12.96 13.37 -0.07
CA THR A 26 -13.79 12.61 0.87
C THR A 26 -13.23 12.73 2.28
N TYR A 27 -14.08 13.03 3.25
CA TYR A 27 -13.74 12.88 4.67
C TYR A 27 -13.75 11.39 5.00
N ILE A 28 -12.57 10.83 5.31
CA ILE A 28 -12.45 9.49 5.85
C ILE A 28 -12.86 9.50 7.33
N TYR A 29 -12.39 10.53 8.04
CA TYR A 29 -12.86 10.94 9.36
C TYR A 29 -13.16 12.45 9.32
N PRO A 30 -13.89 13.01 10.31
CA PRO A 30 -14.19 14.44 10.36
C PRO A 30 -12.95 15.35 10.19
N ASN A 31 -11.80 14.90 10.68
CA ASN A 31 -10.53 15.63 10.59
C ASN A 31 -9.49 14.99 9.63
N ILE A 32 -9.87 14.00 8.82
CA ILE A 32 -8.97 13.35 7.85
C ILE A 32 -9.65 13.30 6.49
N ILE A 33 -9.10 14.05 5.55
CA ILE A 33 -9.55 14.11 4.16
C ILE A 33 -8.61 13.30 3.28
N ALA A 34 -9.19 12.46 2.42
CA ALA A 34 -8.53 11.89 1.25
C ALA A 34 -8.99 12.61 -0.01
N MET A 35 -8.07 13.05 -0.86
CA MET A 35 -8.43 13.76 -2.10
C MET A 35 -7.53 13.40 -3.29
N GLY A 36 -8.02 13.68 -4.50
CA GLY A 36 -7.22 13.67 -5.73
C GLY A 36 -6.28 14.88 -5.82
N PHE A 37 -5.30 14.81 -6.73
CA PHE A 37 -4.29 15.85 -6.90
C PHE A 37 -4.88 17.24 -7.19
N PRO A 38 -4.50 18.30 -6.45
CA PRO A 38 -4.89 19.67 -6.74
C PRO A 38 -4.02 20.25 -7.87
N ALA A 39 -4.59 20.39 -9.07
CA ALA A 39 -3.86 20.80 -10.27
C ALA A 39 -3.96 22.31 -10.56
N GLU A 40 -2.85 22.91 -11.01
CA GLU A 40 -2.73 24.35 -11.34
C GLU A 40 -3.16 24.70 -12.79
N SER A 41 -3.07 23.76 -13.74
CA SER A 41 -3.18 24.03 -15.19
C SER A 41 -4.42 23.38 -15.86
N ILE A 42 -4.38 23.13 -17.18
CA ILE A 42 -5.42 22.41 -17.97
C ILE A 42 -5.79 21.06 -17.33
N GLU A 43 -4.88 20.44 -16.57
CA GLU A 43 -5.20 19.24 -15.80
C GLU A 43 -6.33 19.44 -14.78
N GLY A 44 -6.57 20.67 -14.30
CA GLY A 44 -7.71 21.04 -13.45
C GLY A 44 -9.07 21.04 -14.16
N VAL A 45 -9.10 20.85 -15.48
CA VAL A 45 -10.33 20.57 -16.24
C VAL A 45 -10.88 19.20 -15.87
N TYR A 46 -10.00 18.22 -15.68
CA TYR A 46 -10.36 16.84 -15.41
C TYR A 46 -10.04 16.35 -13.98
N ARG A 47 -9.17 17.06 -13.24
CA ARG A 47 -8.91 16.88 -11.81
C ARG A 47 -9.45 18.02 -10.96
N ASN A 48 -9.14 17.99 -9.66
CA ASN A 48 -9.42 19.09 -8.75
C ASN A 48 -8.63 20.33 -9.19
N ASN A 49 -9.34 21.44 -9.43
CA ASN A 49 -8.69 22.74 -9.60
C ASN A 49 -8.12 23.19 -8.25
N ILE A 50 -6.83 23.50 -8.18
CA ILE A 50 -6.16 23.87 -6.92
C ILE A 50 -6.80 25.06 -6.22
N ASN A 51 -7.28 26.07 -6.97
CA ASN A 51 -7.92 27.25 -6.37
C ASN A 51 -9.27 26.88 -5.75
N GLN A 52 -9.99 25.90 -6.31
CA GLN A 52 -11.22 25.39 -5.70
C GLN A 52 -10.94 24.60 -4.42
N VAL A 53 -9.85 23.82 -4.39
CA VAL A 53 -9.43 23.09 -3.17
C VAL A 53 -8.98 24.07 -2.09
N ALA A 54 -8.15 25.05 -2.44
CA ALA A 54 -7.72 26.10 -1.50
C ALA A 54 -8.93 26.87 -0.95
N ARG A 55 -9.85 27.31 -1.82
CA ARG A 55 -11.10 27.97 -1.41
C ARG A 55 -11.94 27.10 -0.48
N PHE A 56 -12.06 25.80 -0.77
CA PHE A 56 -12.78 24.86 0.08
C PHE A 56 -12.16 24.77 1.47
N LEU A 57 -10.84 24.55 1.55
CA LEU A 57 -10.12 24.43 2.81
C LEU A 57 -10.15 25.74 3.61
N ASP A 58 -9.99 26.89 2.96
CA ASP A 58 -10.04 28.20 3.61
C ASP A 58 -11.46 28.55 4.11
N GLN A 59 -12.52 28.14 3.39
CA GLN A 59 -13.90 28.40 3.82
C GLN A 59 -14.36 27.47 4.95
N ARG A 60 -13.91 26.22 4.95
CA ARG A 60 -14.39 25.19 5.91
C ARG A 60 -13.48 25.02 7.12
N HIS A 61 -12.18 25.20 6.95
CA HIS A 61 -11.14 24.87 7.92
C HIS A 61 -10.11 25.97 8.02
N LYS A 62 -10.57 27.24 8.00
CA LYS A 62 -9.69 28.41 7.99
C LYS A 62 -8.64 28.28 9.09
N ASP A 63 -7.37 28.34 8.69
CA ASP A 63 -6.21 28.23 9.58
C ASP A 63 -6.00 26.90 10.32
N HIS A 64 -6.89 25.94 10.10
CA HIS A 64 -6.91 24.63 10.75
C HIS A 64 -6.71 23.47 9.78
N TYR A 65 -6.02 23.66 8.65
CA TYR A 65 -5.67 22.54 7.75
C TYR A 65 -4.18 22.43 7.46
N ARG A 66 -3.73 21.19 7.24
CA ARG A 66 -2.42 20.87 6.64
C ARG A 66 -2.60 19.89 5.50
N VAL A 67 -1.89 20.12 4.39
CA VAL A 67 -1.93 19.28 3.19
C VAL A 67 -0.71 18.36 3.17
N TYR A 68 -0.94 17.07 2.89
CA TYR A 68 0.09 16.05 2.79
C TYR A 68 0.17 15.55 1.34
N ASN A 69 1.28 15.87 0.66
CA ASN A 69 1.54 15.44 -0.71
C ASN A 69 2.36 14.14 -0.73
N LEU A 70 1.79 13.07 -1.29
CA LEU A 70 2.45 11.77 -1.43
C LEU A 70 3.07 11.54 -2.82
N CYS A 71 2.96 12.51 -3.74
CA CYS A 71 3.49 12.38 -5.09
C CYS A 71 5.00 12.61 -5.12
N THR A 72 5.73 11.70 -5.76
CA THR A 72 7.14 11.95 -6.14
C THR A 72 7.23 12.66 -7.49
N GLU A 73 6.21 12.49 -8.32
CA GLU A 73 6.21 12.89 -9.73
C GLU A 73 5.58 14.27 -9.96
N ARG A 74 4.92 14.83 -8.94
CA ARG A 74 4.15 16.08 -9.05
C ARG A 74 4.22 16.91 -7.78
N SER A 75 4.37 18.21 -7.96
CA SER A 75 4.33 19.25 -6.93
C SER A 75 3.56 20.47 -7.44
N TYR A 76 3.31 21.43 -6.56
CA TYR A 76 2.63 22.71 -6.83
C TYR A 76 3.16 23.74 -5.82
N ASP A 77 2.90 25.02 -6.05
CA ASP A 77 3.37 26.08 -5.15
C ASP A 77 2.67 25.98 -3.77
N PRO A 78 3.40 25.70 -2.67
CA PRO A 78 2.82 25.62 -1.33
C PRO A 78 2.15 26.92 -0.86
N VAL A 79 2.48 28.07 -1.46
CA VAL A 79 1.83 29.36 -1.15
C VAL A 79 0.33 29.31 -1.39
N LYS A 80 -0.15 28.48 -2.33
CA LYS A 80 -1.58 28.25 -2.58
C LYS A 80 -2.35 27.72 -1.36
N PHE A 81 -1.63 27.12 -0.41
CA PHE A 81 -2.15 26.56 0.83
C PHE A 81 -1.51 27.22 2.05
N HIS A 82 -1.14 28.50 1.94
CA HIS A 82 -0.52 29.28 3.03
C HIS A 82 0.74 28.63 3.62
N LYS A 83 1.52 27.93 2.78
CA LYS A 83 2.71 27.15 3.17
C LYS A 83 2.44 26.01 4.16
N ARG A 84 1.18 25.56 4.29
CA ARG A 84 0.78 24.42 5.13
C ARG A 84 0.81 23.09 4.37
N VAL A 85 1.88 22.86 3.60
CA VAL A 85 2.08 21.63 2.80
C VAL A 85 3.31 20.89 3.31
N VAL A 86 3.17 19.60 3.53
CA VAL A 86 4.28 18.67 3.85
C VAL A 86 4.31 17.53 2.83
N CYS A 87 5.50 16.99 2.56
CA CYS A 87 5.71 16.00 1.50
C CYS A 87 6.24 14.68 2.07
N TYR A 88 5.58 13.58 1.74
CA TYR A 88 6.01 12.21 2.03
C TYR A 88 5.95 11.38 0.73
N PRO A 89 6.85 11.66 -0.24
CA PRO A 89 6.70 11.17 -1.60
C PRO A 89 7.07 9.69 -1.75
N PHE A 90 6.30 8.95 -2.54
CA PHE A 90 6.67 7.63 -3.03
C PHE A 90 6.01 7.31 -4.37
N GLU A 91 6.62 6.38 -5.10
CA GLU A 91 6.29 6.03 -6.49
C GLU A 91 4.84 5.56 -6.66
N ASP A 92 4.21 5.95 -7.77
CA ASP A 92 2.85 5.53 -8.07
C ASP A 92 2.75 4.01 -8.22
N HIS A 93 1.62 3.44 -7.80
CA HIS A 93 1.38 1.97 -7.80
C HIS A 93 2.42 1.10 -7.06
N ASN A 94 3.23 1.69 -6.18
CA ASN A 94 4.15 0.98 -5.28
C ASN A 94 3.77 1.25 -3.80
N PRO A 95 4.19 0.43 -2.84
CA PRO A 95 4.14 0.80 -1.42
C PRO A 95 5.16 1.90 -1.09
N PRO A 96 4.98 2.63 0.03
CA PRO A 96 6.01 3.53 0.54
C PRO A 96 7.20 2.73 1.08
N PRO A 97 8.41 3.32 1.18
CA PRO A 97 9.44 2.78 2.06
C PRO A 97 8.87 2.58 3.46
N LEU A 98 9.16 1.45 4.11
CA LEU A 98 8.56 1.13 5.40
C LEU A 98 8.89 2.18 6.47
N GLU A 99 10.12 2.69 6.44
CA GLU A 99 10.59 3.75 7.34
C GLU A 99 9.91 5.11 7.11
N LEU A 100 9.26 5.32 5.97
CA LEU A 100 8.50 6.55 5.70
C LEU A 100 7.18 6.60 6.50
N ILE A 101 6.63 5.44 6.86
CA ILE A 101 5.29 5.34 7.44
C ILE A 101 5.23 5.95 8.84
N LYS A 102 6.20 5.63 9.72
CA LYS A 102 6.19 6.09 11.12
C LYS A 102 6.32 7.62 11.23
N PRO A 103 7.28 8.29 10.58
CA PRO A 103 7.39 9.75 10.63
C PRO A 103 6.14 10.45 10.07
N PHE A 104 5.54 9.93 8.99
CA PHE A 104 4.27 10.44 8.49
C PHE A 104 3.17 10.37 9.54
N CYS A 105 3.03 9.20 10.21
CA CYS A 105 2.02 9.03 11.23
C CYS A 105 2.23 9.97 12.41
N GLU A 106 3.47 10.15 12.87
CA GLU A 106 3.82 11.03 13.98
C GLU A 106 3.57 12.50 13.66
N ASP A 107 3.99 12.98 12.48
CA ASP A 107 3.71 14.35 12.02
C ASP A 107 2.20 14.62 11.90
N LEU A 108 1.45 13.67 11.32
CA LEU A 108 0.00 13.74 11.22
C LEU A 108 -0.67 13.81 12.59
N ASP A 109 -0.23 12.98 13.53
CA ASP A 109 -0.74 12.94 14.89
C ASP A 109 -0.47 14.25 15.64
N ASP A 110 0.78 14.74 15.55
CA ASP A 110 1.21 15.98 16.19
C ASP A 110 0.45 17.19 15.63
N TRP A 111 0.18 17.22 14.33
CA TRP A 111 -0.67 18.25 13.74
C TRP A 111 -2.10 18.20 14.28
N LEU A 112 -2.73 17.02 14.25
CA LEU A 112 -4.14 16.86 14.64
C LEU A 112 -4.35 17.03 16.15
N ARG A 113 -3.32 16.84 16.99
CA ARG A 113 -3.41 17.09 18.44
C ARG A 113 -3.23 18.55 18.85
N LYS A 114 -2.61 19.38 18.01
CA LYS A 114 -2.34 20.80 18.35
C LYS A 114 -3.62 21.60 18.54
N ASP A 115 -4.68 21.25 17.82
CA ASP A 115 -6.00 21.87 17.95
C ASP A 115 -7.07 20.85 17.57
N LYS A 116 -8.20 20.85 18.28
CA LYS A 116 -9.36 19.99 17.98
C LYS A 116 -10.01 20.31 16.64
N GLU A 117 -9.82 21.54 16.13
CA GLU A 117 -10.34 21.98 14.83
C GLU A 117 -9.40 21.59 13.68
N ASN A 118 -8.16 21.17 13.98
CA ASN A 118 -7.19 20.81 12.95
C ASN A 118 -7.65 19.60 12.14
N ILE A 119 -7.54 19.72 10.81
CA ILE A 119 -7.77 18.66 9.84
C ILE A 119 -6.55 18.43 8.96
N ALA A 120 -6.44 17.24 8.39
CA ALA A 120 -5.40 16.88 7.44
C ALA A 120 -6.00 16.52 6.08
N ALA A 121 -5.48 17.11 5.00
CA ALA A 121 -5.84 16.78 3.63
C ALA A 121 -4.72 16.01 2.93
N ILE A 122 -4.89 14.69 2.77
CA ILE A 122 -3.87 13.78 2.27
C ILE A 122 -4.20 13.41 0.83
N HIS A 123 -3.22 13.52 -0.08
CA HIS A 123 -3.46 13.27 -1.49
C HIS A 123 -2.28 12.60 -2.20
N CYS A 124 -2.59 11.99 -3.34
CA CYS A 124 -1.61 11.55 -4.35
C CYS A 124 -2.12 11.97 -5.75
N LYS A 125 -1.86 11.21 -6.83
CA LYS A 125 -2.44 11.43 -8.17
C LYS A 125 -3.98 11.33 -8.13
N ALA A 126 -4.48 10.16 -7.72
CA ALA A 126 -5.91 9.83 -7.74
C ALA A 126 -6.58 9.79 -6.35
N GLY A 127 -5.82 9.89 -5.26
CA GLY A 127 -6.35 9.81 -3.89
C GLY A 127 -6.95 8.45 -3.53
N LYS A 128 -6.32 7.34 -4.00
CA LYS A 128 -6.80 5.96 -3.86
C LYS A 128 -5.76 5.06 -3.17
N GLY A 129 -4.83 4.45 -3.91
CA GLY A 129 -3.86 3.49 -3.36
C GLY A 129 -2.88 4.10 -2.35
N ARG A 130 -2.00 5.01 -2.80
CA ARG A 130 -0.98 5.67 -1.95
C ARG A 130 -1.59 6.37 -0.73
N THR A 131 -2.62 7.18 -0.97
CA THR A 131 -3.38 7.87 0.10
C THR A 131 -3.98 6.89 1.09
N GLY A 132 -4.59 5.80 0.61
CA GLY A 132 -5.16 4.77 1.48
C GLY A 132 -4.13 4.07 2.34
N VAL A 133 -2.93 3.75 1.82
CA VAL A 133 -1.85 3.15 2.63
C VAL A 133 -1.51 4.02 3.83
N MET A 134 -1.24 5.30 3.59
CA MET A 134 -0.80 6.22 4.65
C MET A 134 -1.93 6.50 5.66
N ILE A 135 -3.18 6.65 5.19
CA ILE A 135 -4.34 6.83 6.08
C ILE A 135 -4.58 5.57 6.92
N CYS A 136 -4.64 4.38 6.31
CA CYS A 136 -4.86 3.14 7.06
C CYS A 136 -3.74 2.88 8.07
N ALA A 137 -2.48 3.16 7.72
CA ALA A 137 -1.37 3.10 8.67
C ALA A 137 -1.55 4.05 9.86
N TYR A 138 -2.00 5.28 9.64
CA TYR A 138 -2.30 6.23 10.71
C TYR A 138 -3.48 5.78 11.60
N LEU A 139 -4.53 5.21 11.00
CA LEU A 139 -5.66 4.68 11.77
C LEU A 139 -5.23 3.53 12.70
N LEU A 140 -4.30 2.69 12.25
CA LEU A 140 -3.65 1.66 13.09
C LEU A 140 -2.75 2.29 14.16
N HIS A 141 -1.95 3.31 13.79
CA HIS A 141 -1.06 4.03 14.71
C HIS A 141 -1.81 4.60 15.92
N ARG A 142 -3.02 5.12 15.70
CA ARG A 142 -3.88 5.69 16.74
C ARG A 142 -4.77 4.66 17.45
N ASN A 143 -4.61 3.38 17.14
CA ASN A 143 -5.47 2.29 17.63
C ASN A 143 -6.97 2.50 17.35
N LEU A 144 -7.32 3.23 16.28
CA LEU A 144 -8.71 3.33 15.82
C LEU A 144 -9.19 2.02 15.20
N PHE A 145 -8.24 1.25 14.67
CA PHE A 145 -8.41 -0.15 14.30
C PHE A 145 -7.25 -0.96 14.89
N SER A 146 -7.53 -2.17 15.35
CA SER A 146 -6.51 -3.17 15.69
C SER A 146 -6.21 -4.12 14.53
N ASP A 147 -7.12 -4.22 13.57
CA ASP A 147 -7.03 -5.10 12.40
C ASP A 147 -6.82 -4.28 11.13
N TYR A 148 -5.69 -4.51 10.45
CA TYR A 148 -5.34 -3.83 9.21
C TYR A 148 -6.36 -4.08 8.09
N GLN A 149 -7.02 -5.25 8.06
CA GLN A 149 -8.04 -5.55 7.06
C GLN A 149 -9.28 -4.68 7.25
N LYS A 150 -9.68 -4.45 8.51
CA LYS A 150 -10.78 -3.53 8.84
C LYS A 150 -10.44 -2.09 8.49
N ALA A 151 -9.21 -1.64 8.76
CA ALA A 151 -8.76 -0.31 8.36
C ALA A 151 -8.80 -0.12 6.83
N LEU A 152 -8.33 -1.11 6.07
CA LEU A 152 -8.38 -1.11 4.61
C LEU A 152 -9.82 -1.13 4.08
N LEU A 153 -10.70 -1.94 4.67
CA LEU A 153 -12.10 -2.05 4.31
C LEU A 153 -12.84 -0.73 4.57
N HIS A 154 -12.64 -0.14 5.76
CA HIS A 154 -13.22 1.16 6.11
C HIS A 154 -12.79 2.23 5.10
N TYR A 155 -11.50 2.33 4.78
CA TYR A 155 -11.02 3.28 3.79
C TYR A 155 -11.68 3.05 2.42
N GLY A 156 -11.76 1.81 1.94
CA GLY A 156 -12.41 1.47 0.68
C GLY A 156 -13.89 1.86 0.66
N GLN A 157 -14.63 1.49 1.71
CA GLN A 157 -16.06 1.82 1.85
C GLN A 157 -16.33 3.31 1.90
N THR A 158 -15.47 4.07 2.59
CA THR A 158 -15.64 5.52 2.72
C THR A 158 -15.19 6.24 1.45
N ARG A 159 -14.07 5.85 0.85
CA ARG A 159 -13.47 6.57 -0.29
C ARG A 159 -14.10 6.24 -1.64
N THR A 160 -14.60 5.02 -1.84
CA THR A 160 -15.12 4.57 -3.14
C THR A 160 -16.53 4.00 -3.04
N ARG A 161 -17.20 3.90 -4.19
CA ARG A 161 -18.55 3.32 -4.33
C ARG A 161 -18.52 1.81 -4.46
N ASP A 162 -17.47 1.28 -5.08
CA ASP A 162 -17.20 -0.15 -5.31
C ASP A 162 -16.41 -0.82 -4.17
N HIS A 163 -16.11 -0.07 -3.11
CA HIS A 163 -15.28 -0.50 -1.97
C HIS A 163 -13.82 -0.87 -2.32
N LYS A 164 -13.39 -0.65 -3.57
CA LYS A 164 -12.02 -0.88 -4.06
C LYS A 164 -11.11 0.32 -3.70
N GLY A 165 -10.73 0.43 -2.43
CA GLY A 165 -9.73 1.42 -1.95
C GLY A 165 -8.29 1.03 -2.31
N VAL A 166 -7.58 0.42 -1.37
CA VAL A 166 -6.21 -0.11 -1.59
C VAL A 166 -6.29 -1.55 -2.09
N THR A 167 -6.10 -1.73 -3.40
CA THR A 167 -6.27 -3.00 -4.11
C THR A 167 -4.97 -3.70 -4.46
N ILE A 168 -3.84 -2.97 -4.56
CA ILE A 168 -2.54 -3.53 -4.89
C ILE A 168 -2.02 -4.35 -3.70
N PRO A 169 -1.73 -5.65 -3.85
CA PRO A 169 -1.29 -6.52 -2.76
C PRO A 169 -0.05 -5.98 -2.02
N SER A 170 0.96 -5.50 -2.75
CA SER A 170 2.14 -4.88 -2.15
C SER A 170 1.81 -3.69 -1.25
N GLN A 171 0.85 -2.85 -1.62
CA GLN A 171 0.40 -1.72 -0.80
C GLN A 171 -0.31 -2.21 0.48
N ARG A 172 -1.19 -3.21 0.36
CA ARG A 172 -1.89 -3.83 1.50
C ARG A 172 -0.92 -4.49 2.47
N ARG A 173 0.11 -5.18 1.95
CA ARG A 173 1.18 -5.82 2.73
C ARG A 173 1.92 -4.83 3.61
N PHE A 174 2.17 -3.60 3.14
CA PHE A 174 2.87 -2.58 3.92
C PHE A 174 1.99 -1.97 5.03
N VAL A 175 0.67 -1.91 4.84
CA VAL A 175 -0.26 -1.59 5.93
C VAL A 175 -0.24 -2.70 6.99
N TRP A 176 -0.21 -3.97 6.57
CA TRP A 176 -0.04 -5.10 7.48
C TRP A 176 1.30 -5.05 8.23
N TYR A 177 2.42 -4.82 7.54
CA TYR A 177 3.74 -4.68 8.17
C TYR A 177 3.74 -3.62 9.26
N TYR A 178 3.17 -2.46 8.99
CA TYR A 178 3.10 -1.40 9.99
C TYR A 178 2.18 -1.76 11.15
N GLY A 179 0.99 -2.32 10.86
CA GLY A 179 0.09 -2.85 11.90
C GLY A 179 0.77 -3.88 12.80
N TYR A 180 1.56 -4.79 12.23
CA TYR A 180 2.34 -5.79 12.96
C TYR A 180 3.35 -5.15 13.90
N LEU A 181 4.06 -4.10 13.47
CA LEU A 181 5.00 -3.36 14.31
C LEU A 181 4.28 -2.66 15.48
N ILE A 182 3.12 -2.03 15.23
CA ILE A 182 2.33 -1.34 16.24
C ILE A 182 1.75 -2.32 17.27
N GLU A 183 1.06 -3.37 16.82
CA GLU A 183 0.42 -4.38 17.66
C GLU A 183 1.43 -5.03 18.63
N ARG A 184 2.64 -5.32 18.13
CA ARG A 184 3.69 -5.99 18.89
C ARG A 184 4.68 -5.04 19.55
N ARG A 185 4.49 -3.72 19.43
CA ARG A 185 5.37 -2.67 19.96
C ARG A 185 6.84 -2.85 19.54
N LEU A 186 7.05 -3.22 18.28
CA LEU A 186 8.36 -3.49 17.71
C LEU A 186 8.94 -2.21 17.11
N GLN A 187 10.25 -2.03 17.28
CA GLN A 187 11.01 -1.05 16.51
C GLN A 187 11.53 -1.74 15.24
N TYR A 188 11.31 -1.09 14.11
CA TYR A 188 11.87 -1.56 12.85
C TYR A 188 13.40 -1.42 12.88
N LYS A 189 14.09 -2.43 12.34
CA LYS A 189 15.51 -2.38 12.02
C LYS A 189 15.74 -3.08 10.67
N PRO A 190 16.65 -2.61 9.82
CA PRO A 190 17.01 -3.34 8.62
C PRO A 190 17.59 -4.72 8.94
N VAL A 191 17.14 -5.76 8.23
CA VAL A 191 17.65 -7.14 8.36
C VAL A 191 18.28 -7.56 7.04
N THR A 192 19.53 -8.02 7.06
CA THR A 192 20.16 -8.55 5.85
C THR A 192 19.87 -10.04 5.70
N LEU A 193 19.44 -10.44 4.51
CA LEU A 193 19.23 -11.83 4.10
C LEU A 193 19.94 -12.10 2.78
N LEU A 194 20.33 -13.35 2.55
CA LEU A 194 20.94 -13.80 1.32
C LEU A 194 19.91 -14.57 0.48
N LEU A 195 19.46 -14.01 -0.64
CA LEU A 195 18.54 -14.70 -1.56
C LEU A 195 19.30 -15.81 -2.31
N THR A 196 18.80 -17.04 -2.23
CA THR A 196 19.41 -18.22 -2.87
C THR A 196 18.62 -18.69 -4.10
N GLY A 197 17.33 -18.35 -4.20
CA GLY A 197 16.49 -18.73 -5.32
C GLY A 197 15.02 -18.39 -5.12
N ILE A 198 14.25 -18.52 -6.19
CA ILE A 198 12.79 -18.38 -6.18
C ILE A 198 12.20 -19.61 -6.84
N GLU A 199 11.28 -20.29 -6.16
CA GLU A 199 10.52 -21.42 -6.67
C GLU A 199 9.13 -20.97 -7.12
N PHE A 200 8.70 -21.40 -8.30
CA PHE A 200 7.29 -21.37 -8.67
C PHE A 200 6.65 -22.71 -8.35
N ILE A 201 5.48 -22.66 -7.71
CA ILE A 201 4.58 -23.79 -7.54
C ILE A 201 3.36 -23.54 -8.43
N LYS A 202 3.10 -24.49 -9.32
CA LYS A 202 2.31 -24.38 -10.56
C LYS A 202 2.97 -23.44 -11.57
N ILE A 203 3.08 -23.87 -12.83
CA ILE A 203 3.78 -23.09 -13.87
C ILE A 203 2.80 -22.15 -14.59
N PRO A 204 3.12 -20.84 -14.72
CA PRO A 204 2.31 -19.90 -15.51
C PRO A 204 2.24 -20.28 -16.99
N MET A 205 1.13 -19.94 -17.66
CA MET A 205 0.76 -20.44 -18.99
C MET A 205 0.85 -19.37 -20.10
N TYR A 206 2.01 -18.71 -20.24
CA TYR A 206 2.22 -17.67 -21.26
C TYR A 206 2.53 -18.21 -22.67
N ASN A 207 3.09 -19.42 -22.77
CA ASN A 207 3.63 -20.01 -24.00
C ASN A 207 2.98 -21.37 -24.30
N GLY A 208 1.65 -21.43 -24.42
CA GLY A 208 0.95 -22.68 -24.76
C GLY A 208 0.96 -23.74 -23.65
N GLY A 209 0.88 -23.29 -22.40
CA GLY A 209 0.89 -24.14 -21.20
C GLY A 209 2.21 -24.13 -20.41
N THR A 210 3.17 -23.29 -20.79
CA THR A 210 4.43 -23.05 -20.06
C THR A 210 4.77 -21.55 -20.05
N CYS A 211 5.94 -21.18 -19.55
CA CYS A 211 6.49 -19.83 -19.65
C CYS A 211 8.03 -19.89 -19.77
N SER A 212 8.66 -18.75 -20.08
CA SER A 212 10.12 -18.58 -20.06
C SER A 212 10.49 -17.50 -19.04
N PRO A 213 10.46 -17.81 -17.73
CA PRO A 213 10.57 -16.80 -16.71
C PRO A 213 12.00 -16.23 -16.62
N MET A 214 12.04 -14.94 -16.34
CA MET A 214 13.23 -14.15 -15.98
C MET A 214 12.80 -13.20 -14.87
N PHE A 215 13.64 -12.96 -13.87
CA PHE A 215 13.35 -12.01 -12.83
C PHE A 215 14.48 -11.02 -12.57
N GLU A 216 14.07 -9.84 -12.10
CA GLU A 216 14.96 -8.78 -11.67
C GLU A 216 14.63 -8.43 -10.22
N VAL A 217 15.66 -8.22 -9.41
CA VAL A 217 15.53 -7.83 -8.00
C VAL A 217 16.05 -6.41 -7.85
N TYR A 218 15.27 -5.58 -7.19
CA TYR A 218 15.60 -4.19 -6.90
C TYR A 218 15.56 -3.96 -5.40
N GLN A 219 16.57 -3.27 -4.89
CA GLN A 219 16.56 -2.70 -3.55
C GLN A 219 16.53 -1.19 -3.73
N LEU A 220 15.53 -0.53 -3.14
CA LEU A 220 15.20 0.87 -3.47
C LEU A 220 14.96 1.02 -4.99
N LYS A 221 15.72 1.89 -5.66
CA LYS A 221 15.67 2.10 -7.12
C LYS A 221 16.81 1.39 -7.88
N VAL A 222 17.65 0.62 -7.20
CA VAL A 222 18.83 -0.02 -7.80
C VAL A 222 18.52 -1.48 -8.11
N LYS A 223 18.74 -1.89 -9.36
CA LYS A 223 18.68 -3.30 -9.76
C LYS A 223 19.93 -4.02 -9.22
N VAL A 224 19.74 -4.86 -8.22
CA VAL A 224 20.84 -5.60 -7.56
C VAL A 224 21.06 -6.98 -8.18
N TYR A 225 20.07 -7.51 -8.90
CA TYR A 225 20.20 -8.80 -9.57
C TYR A 225 19.30 -8.90 -10.81
N SER A 226 19.77 -9.67 -11.80
CA SER A 226 19.01 -10.08 -12.98
C SER A 226 19.30 -11.55 -13.25
N SER A 227 18.26 -12.37 -13.27
CA SER A 227 18.43 -13.79 -13.57
C SER A 227 18.70 -14.02 -15.06
N LYS A 228 19.22 -15.22 -15.38
CA LYS A 228 19.07 -15.80 -16.72
C LYS A 228 17.59 -16.08 -17.03
N VAL A 229 17.29 -16.34 -18.30
CA VAL A 229 15.98 -16.84 -18.72
C VAL A 229 15.95 -18.36 -18.50
N TYR A 230 14.83 -18.86 -17.97
CA TYR A 230 14.61 -20.29 -17.76
C TYR A 230 13.70 -20.82 -18.88
N GLU A 231 14.28 -21.33 -19.97
CA GLU A 231 13.53 -21.68 -21.19
C GLU A 231 13.04 -23.13 -21.23
N ASP A 232 13.67 -24.03 -20.46
CA ASP A 232 13.48 -25.48 -20.57
C ASP A 232 12.33 -26.04 -19.71
N LEU A 233 11.26 -25.25 -19.52
CA LEU A 233 10.09 -25.69 -18.77
C LEU A 233 9.21 -26.62 -19.61
N LYS A 234 8.97 -27.83 -19.10
CA LYS A 234 8.16 -28.84 -19.79
C LYS A 234 6.67 -28.60 -19.55
N LYS A 235 5.85 -28.87 -20.57
CA LYS A 235 4.39 -28.88 -20.42
C LYS A 235 4.00 -29.92 -19.36
N GLY A 236 3.14 -29.53 -18.41
CA GLY A 236 2.75 -30.38 -17.28
C GLY A 236 3.74 -30.39 -16.10
N GLN A 237 4.89 -29.72 -16.22
CA GLN A 237 5.77 -29.47 -15.07
C GLN A 237 5.01 -28.67 -14.02
N GLU A 238 5.09 -29.09 -12.76
CA GLU A 238 4.36 -28.41 -11.68
C GLU A 238 5.19 -27.37 -10.95
N LYS A 239 6.52 -27.51 -10.90
CA LYS A 239 7.40 -26.63 -10.14
C LYS A 239 8.67 -26.31 -10.90
N VAL A 240 9.21 -25.12 -10.67
CA VAL A 240 10.56 -24.75 -11.13
C VAL A 240 11.27 -23.98 -10.03
N PHE A 241 12.47 -24.44 -9.67
CA PHE A 241 13.38 -23.68 -8.82
C PHE A 241 14.33 -22.85 -9.69
N MET A 242 14.29 -21.54 -9.53
CA MET A 242 15.16 -20.58 -10.22
C MET A 242 16.25 -20.13 -9.25
N GLY A 243 17.35 -20.88 -9.23
CA GLY A 243 18.49 -20.62 -8.37
C GLY A 243 19.25 -19.34 -8.74
N VAL A 244 19.94 -18.79 -7.75
CA VAL A 244 20.88 -17.70 -7.92
C VAL A 244 22.28 -18.28 -7.76
N GLU A 245 23.16 -18.09 -8.75
CA GLU A 245 24.50 -18.72 -8.77
C GLU A 245 25.36 -18.28 -7.57
N THR A 246 25.30 -17.00 -7.22
CA THR A 246 25.88 -16.43 -6.01
C THR A 246 24.78 -15.78 -5.21
N SER A 247 24.67 -16.08 -3.91
CA SER A 247 23.56 -15.55 -3.11
C SER A 247 23.58 -14.01 -3.09
N VAL A 248 22.41 -13.40 -3.27
CA VAL A 248 22.29 -11.94 -3.38
C VAL A 248 21.97 -11.35 -2.01
N PRO A 249 22.82 -10.47 -1.44
CA PRO A 249 22.52 -9.78 -0.20
C PRO A 249 21.39 -8.76 -0.41
N LEU A 250 20.36 -8.85 0.41
CA LEU A 250 19.18 -8.00 0.38
C LEU A 250 18.90 -7.45 1.77
N CYS A 251 18.55 -6.17 1.87
CA CYS A 251 18.25 -5.51 3.13
C CYS A 251 17.13 -4.48 2.98
N GLY A 252 16.10 -4.57 3.82
CA GLY A 252 14.98 -3.63 3.85
C GLY A 252 13.92 -3.95 2.79
N ASP A 253 13.43 -2.92 2.10
CA ASP A 253 12.36 -3.01 1.10
C ASP A 253 12.88 -3.48 -0.26
N ILE A 254 12.40 -4.63 -0.71
CA ILE A 254 12.83 -5.31 -1.92
C ILE A 254 11.66 -5.45 -2.89
N LYS A 255 11.90 -5.09 -4.16
CA LYS A 255 11.00 -5.36 -5.27
C LYS A 255 11.54 -6.50 -6.11
N VAL A 256 10.67 -7.43 -6.49
CA VAL A 256 10.97 -8.46 -7.48
C VAL A 256 9.99 -8.33 -8.64
N VAL A 257 10.52 -8.33 -9.86
CA VAL A 257 9.72 -8.24 -11.08
C VAL A 257 9.99 -9.45 -11.95
N PHE A 258 8.93 -10.18 -12.30
CA PHE A 258 9.00 -11.34 -13.19
C PHE A 258 8.52 -10.98 -14.60
N TYR A 259 9.19 -11.57 -15.59
CA TYR A 259 8.91 -11.42 -17.00
C TYR A 259 8.89 -12.77 -17.70
N ASN A 260 8.04 -12.91 -18.71
CA ASN A 260 8.08 -13.97 -19.71
C ASN A 260 8.90 -13.47 -20.89
N LYS A 261 9.98 -14.18 -21.24
CA LYS A 261 10.89 -13.78 -22.32
C LYS A 261 11.24 -14.98 -23.21
N PRO A 262 10.33 -15.44 -24.07
CA PRO A 262 10.64 -16.51 -25.02
C PRO A 262 11.56 -15.99 -26.13
N ARG A 263 12.38 -16.86 -26.73
CA ARG A 263 13.41 -16.48 -27.74
C ARG A 263 12.94 -15.57 -28.86
N MET A 264 11.72 -15.78 -29.35
CA MET A 264 11.18 -15.11 -30.54
C MET A 264 10.20 -13.97 -30.24
N LYS A 265 9.97 -13.59 -28.98
CA LYS A 265 9.07 -12.48 -28.63
C LYS A 265 9.72 -11.50 -27.65
N GLY A 266 9.16 -10.29 -27.57
CA GLY A 266 9.55 -9.28 -26.59
C GLY A 266 9.33 -9.74 -25.15
N LYS A 267 10.03 -9.09 -24.21
CA LYS A 267 9.89 -9.32 -22.77
C LYS A 267 8.52 -8.81 -22.31
N GLU A 268 7.68 -9.69 -21.78
CA GLU A 268 6.37 -9.34 -21.22
C GLU A 268 6.38 -9.44 -19.69
N LYS A 269 5.88 -8.43 -18.98
CA LYS A 269 5.80 -8.47 -17.51
C LYS A 269 4.74 -9.47 -17.06
N MET A 270 5.13 -10.44 -16.23
CA MET A 270 4.21 -11.43 -15.67
C MET A 270 3.51 -10.88 -14.43
N PHE A 271 4.30 -10.52 -13.42
CA PHE A 271 3.84 -9.95 -12.15
C PHE A 271 5.02 -9.30 -11.43
N GLN A 272 4.73 -8.61 -10.33
CA GLN A 272 5.75 -8.10 -9.42
C GLN A 272 5.25 -8.18 -7.98
N PHE A 273 6.14 -7.97 -7.03
CA PHE A 273 5.76 -7.80 -5.63
C PHE A 273 6.85 -7.07 -4.87
N TRP A 274 6.45 -6.45 -3.75
CA TRP A 274 7.35 -5.87 -2.76
C TRP A 274 7.28 -6.63 -1.44
N PHE A 275 8.40 -6.83 -0.78
CA PHE A 275 8.45 -7.34 0.59
C PHE A 275 9.54 -6.61 1.38
N ASN A 276 9.50 -6.72 2.70
CA ASN A 276 10.56 -6.23 3.57
C ASN A 276 11.25 -7.40 4.28
N THR A 277 12.58 -7.42 4.26
CA THR A 277 13.39 -8.54 4.79
C THR A 277 13.17 -8.81 6.28
N PHE A 278 12.76 -7.81 7.07
CA PHE A 278 12.43 -7.96 8.49
C PHE A 278 11.29 -8.97 8.73
N PHE A 279 10.37 -9.10 7.78
CA PHE A 279 9.15 -9.90 7.92
C PHE A 279 9.20 -11.25 7.18
N VAL A 280 10.39 -11.68 6.76
CA VAL A 280 10.56 -13.05 6.21
C VAL A 280 10.51 -14.04 7.39
N ASN A 281 9.72 -15.09 7.27
CA ASN A 281 9.47 -16.04 8.36
C ASN A 281 10.63 -17.03 8.55
N VAL A 282 10.89 -17.36 9.81
CA VAL A 282 11.73 -18.50 10.20
C VAL A 282 10.82 -19.72 10.26
N ASP A 283 11.12 -20.73 9.45
CA ASP A 283 10.42 -21.99 9.30
C ASP A 283 8.98 -21.95 8.77
N GLY A 284 8.71 -22.79 7.77
CA GLY A 284 7.41 -22.98 7.11
C GLY A 284 6.33 -23.61 8.00
N SER A 285 6.37 -23.37 9.31
CA SER A 285 5.29 -23.70 10.22
C SER A 285 4.14 -22.73 9.97
N TYR A 286 3.00 -23.28 9.59
CA TYR A 286 1.70 -22.64 9.69
C TYR A 286 1.37 -22.45 11.17
N SER A 287 2.10 -21.58 11.87
CA SER A 287 1.65 -21.11 13.18
C SER A 287 0.59 -20.04 12.97
N ASP A 288 -0.44 -20.04 13.82
CA ASP A 288 -1.52 -19.03 13.80
C ASP A 288 -1.01 -17.59 13.98
N LYS A 289 0.28 -17.40 14.29
CA LYS A 289 0.94 -16.10 14.45
C LYS A 289 2.37 -16.14 13.89
N PRO A 290 2.58 -15.95 12.57
CA PRO A 290 3.90 -15.92 11.98
C PRO A 290 4.83 -14.94 12.69
N GLN A 291 6.00 -15.40 13.09
CA GLN A 291 7.02 -14.57 13.73
C GLN A 291 7.98 -14.04 12.67
N ALA A 292 8.02 -12.72 12.53
CA ALA A 292 8.96 -12.04 11.64
C ALA A 292 10.41 -12.24 12.16
N ASN A 293 11.36 -12.52 11.26
CA ASN A 293 12.75 -12.75 11.67
C ASN A 293 13.36 -11.56 12.44
N GLY A 294 12.91 -10.34 12.15
CA GLY A 294 13.44 -9.12 12.75
C GLY A 294 13.02 -8.92 14.20
N THR A 295 12.02 -9.68 14.69
CA THR A 295 11.60 -9.65 16.10
C THR A 295 12.50 -10.49 17.00
N THR A 296 13.44 -11.24 16.44
CA THR A 296 14.27 -12.15 17.23
C THR A 296 15.30 -11.34 18.01
N SER A 297 14.99 -11.04 19.27
CA SER A 297 16.00 -10.88 20.30
C SER A 297 16.52 -12.28 20.63
N TYR A 298 17.36 -12.87 19.78
CA TYR A 298 18.19 -13.97 20.27
C TYR A 298 19.20 -13.33 21.22
N CYS A 299 18.82 -13.27 22.50
CA CYS A 299 19.76 -13.11 23.60
C CYS A 299 20.96 -14.01 23.29
N ALA A 300 22.15 -13.42 23.25
CA ALA A 300 23.41 -14.06 22.90
C ALA A 300 23.86 -15.15 23.92
N GLY A 301 22.94 -15.84 24.58
CA GLY A 301 23.20 -16.67 25.75
C GLY A 301 22.54 -18.04 25.80
N GLU A 302 21.47 -18.32 25.04
CA GLU A 302 20.82 -19.64 25.13
C GLU A 302 20.46 -20.20 23.75
N MET A 303 20.97 -21.40 23.48
CA MET A 303 20.91 -22.18 22.23
C MET A 303 21.99 -21.91 21.17
N ALA A 304 23.24 -21.96 21.59
CA ALA A 304 24.33 -22.43 20.74
C ALA A 304 24.20 -23.95 20.54
N GLN A 305 23.31 -24.44 19.66
CA GLN A 305 23.42 -25.82 19.14
C GLN A 305 22.56 -26.21 17.91
N TYR A 306 21.93 -25.27 17.18
CA TYR A 306 21.18 -25.63 15.96
C TYR A 306 21.63 -24.81 14.74
N ASP A 307 22.30 -25.54 13.83
CA ASP A 307 22.63 -25.26 12.42
C ASP A 307 23.04 -23.82 12.05
N ASN A 308 24.33 -23.66 11.71
CA ASN A 308 24.98 -22.42 11.31
C ASN A 308 24.48 -21.83 9.97
N SER A 309 23.45 -22.40 9.33
CA SER A 309 22.78 -21.75 8.19
C SER A 309 21.26 -21.83 8.29
N ARG A 310 20.63 -20.84 8.93
CA ARG A 310 19.17 -20.77 8.99
C ARG A 310 18.62 -20.44 7.60
N PHE A 311 17.92 -21.41 7.00
CA PHE A 311 17.13 -21.19 5.80
C PHE A 311 15.81 -20.51 6.17
N LEU A 312 15.45 -19.45 5.46
CA LEU A 312 14.19 -18.74 5.62
C LEU A 312 13.40 -18.78 4.33
N TYR A 313 12.07 -18.71 4.45
CA TYR A 313 11.19 -18.77 3.29
C TYR A 313 10.11 -17.70 3.38
N MET A 314 9.72 -17.18 2.21
CA MET A 314 8.52 -16.37 2.06
C MET A 314 7.72 -16.93 0.89
N THR A 315 6.50 -17.37 1.16
CA THR A 315 5.58 -17.84 0.12
C THR A 315 4.54 -16.75 -0.14
N LEU A 316 4.42 -16.34 -1.40
CA LEU A 316 3.37 -15.43 -1.87
C LEU A 316 2.41 -16.19 -2.77
N LEU A 317 1.13 -16.16 -2.43
CA LEU A 317 0.07 -16.75 -3.23
C LEU A 317 -0.25 -15.86 -4.44
N LYS A 318 -0.98 -16.38 -5.43
CA LYS A 318 -1.43 -15.59 -6.60
C LYS A 318 -2.04 -14.23 -6.22
N GLU A 319 -2.85 -14.22 -5.16
CA GLU A 319 -3.54 -13.02 -4.65
C GLU A 319 -2.62 -11.99 -3.99
N ASP A 320 -1.41 -12.41 -3.59
CA ASP A 320 -0.37 -11.57 -3.00
C ASP A 320 0.51 -10.88 -4.05
N LEU A 321 0.33 -11.21 -5.33
CA LEU A 321 1.19 -10.76 -6.42
C LEU A 321 0.53 -9.65 -7.22
N ASP A 322 1.23 -8.52 -7.38
CA ASP A 322 0.74 -7.40 -8.17
C ASP A 322 0.65 -7.84 -9.64
N LYS A 323 -0.47 -7.52 -10.30
CA LYS A 323 -0.88 -7.97 -11.66
C LYS A 323 -1.42 -9.39 -11.72
N ALA A 324 -0.75 -10.39 -11.14
CA ALA A 324 -1.25 -11.78 -11.18
C ALA A 324 -2.57 -11.96 -10.42
N ASN A 325 -2.79 -11.19 -9.35
CA ASN A 325 -4.05 -11.19 -8.60
C ASN A 325 -5.27 -10.74 -9.42
N LYS A 326 -5.06 -10.06 -10.56
CA LYS A 326 -6.11 -9.58 -11.47
C LYS A 326 -6.58 -10.65 -12.45
N ASP A 327 -5.84 -11.74 -12.64
CA ASP A 327 -6.26 -12.85 -13.52
C ASP A 327 -7.36 -13.71 -12.85
N LYS A 328 -8.59 -13.18 -12.75
CA LYS A 328 -9.71 -13.89 -12.14
C LYS A 328 -10.18 -15.10 -12.96
N SER A 329 -9.88 -15.11 -14.26
CA SER A 329 -10.20 -16.23 -15.16
C SER A 329 -9.22 -17.41 -15.07
N HIS A 330 -8.11 -17.25 -14.33
CA HIS A 330 -7.05 -18.25 -14.21
C HIS A 330 -6.44 -18.70 -15.55
N LYS A 331 -6.45 -17.79 -16.55
CA LYS A 331 -5.94 -18.07 -17.91
C LYS A 331 -4.43 -18.16 -17.95
N LEU A 332 -3.74 -17.35 -17.14
CA LEU A 332 -2.27 -17.29 -17.12
C LEU A 332 -1.70 -17.92 -15.85
N PHE A 333 -2.41 -17.81 -14.74
CA PHE A 333 -1.96 -18.34 -13.44
C PHE A 333 -3.03 -19.24 -12.82
N SER A 334 -2.63 -20.46 -12.46
CA SER A 334 -3.45 -21.36 -11.63
C SER A 334 -3.94 -20.64 -10.35
N PRO A 335 -5.15 -20.91 -9.83
CA PRO A 335 -5.57 -20.40 -8.51
C PRO A 335 -4.58 -20.76 -7.40
N ASN A 336 -3.90 -21.91 -7.54
CA ASN A 336 -2.94 -22.42 -6.57
C ASN A 336 -1.49 -22.01 -6.90
N PHE A 337 -1.30 -21.01 -7.77
CA PHE A 337 0.03 -20.49 -8.08
C PHE A 337 0.68 -19.88 -6.84
N GLN A 338 1.96 -20.18 -6.63
CA GLN A 338 2.76 -19.60 -5.55
C GLN A 338 4.16 -19.23 -6.05
N ALA A 339 4.68 -18.11 -5.55
CA ALA A 339 6.08 -17.75 -5.65
C ALA A 339 6.72 -17.88 -4.25
N LYS A 340 7.63 -18.84 -4.09
CA LYS A 340 8.33 -19.11 -2.83
C LYS A 340 9.77 -18.62 -2.94
N LEU A 341 10.14 -17.65 -2.11
CA LEU A 341 11.49 -17.11 -2.03
C LEU A 341 12.29 -17.87 -0.98
N HIS A 342 13.54 -18.19 -1.30
CA HIS A 342 14.46 -18.93 -0.44
C HIS A 342 15.61 -18.02 -0.01
N PHE A 343 15.84 -17.94 1.29
CA PHE A 343 16.87 -17.11 1.89
C PHE A 343 17.76 -17.90 2.84
N LYS A 344 18.93 -17.34 3.13
CA LYS A 344 19.79 -17.71 4.26
C LYS A 344 20.09 -16.47 5.09
N THR A 345 20.37 -16.66 6.38
CA THR A 345 21.07 -15.63 7.16
C THR A 345 22.53 -15.51 6.71
N PRO A 346 23.13 -14.30 6.70
CA PRO A 346 24.58 -14.18 6.61
C PRO A 346 25.27 -14.93 7.76
N ASP A 347 26.46 -15.49 7.50
CA ASP A 347 27.23 -16.17 8.54
C ASP A 347 27.61 -15.19 9.67
N PRO A 348 27.53 -15.60 10.95
CA PRO A 348 27.90 -14.74 12.08
C PRO A 348 29.42 -14.46 12.19
N GLU A 349 30.26 -15.10 11.37
CA GLU A 349 31.72 -15.02 11.48
C GLU A 349 32.34 -14.01 10.49
N PHE A 350 32.47 -12.77 10.96
CA PHE A 350 33.71 -12.02 10.82
C PHE A 350 34.09 -11.48 12.21
N PRO A 351 35.29 -11.78 12.75
CA PRO A 351 35.68 -11.26 14.04
C PRO A 351 35.72 -9.73 13.98
N ARG A 352 35.07 -9.10 14.96
CA ARG A 352 35.36 -7.72 15.39
C ARG A 352 36.81 -7.67 15.91
N ASN A 353 37.78 -7.75 15.01
CA ASN A 353 39.13 -7.32 15.33
C ASN A 353 39.14 -5.80 15.23
N GLY A 354 39.28 -5.17 16.39
CA GLY A 354 39.34 -3.74 16.53
C GLY A 354 40.40 -3.13 15.63
N SER A 355 39.94 -2.27 14.73
CA SER A 355 40.53 -0.95 14.61
C SER A 355 39.36 0.02 14.46
N SER A 356 39.26 0.95 15.41
CA SER A 356 38.40 2.11 15.29
C SER A 356 38.92 2.96 14.13
N LEU A 357 38.43 2.71 12.92
CA LEU A 357 38.55 3.69 11.84
C LEU A 357 37.36 4.63 11.96
N SER A 358 37.57 5.68 12.77
CA SER A 358 36.89 6.95 12.62
C SER A 358 37.06 7.41 11.17
N SER A 359 36.04 7.26 10.34
CA SER A 359 35.95 7.98 9.06
C SER A 359 35.39 9.38 9.34
N SER A 360 36.17 10.17 10.06
CA SER A 360 36.22 11.61 9.87
C SER A 360 36.66 11.85 8.42
N LEU A 361 35.70 12.13 7.54
CA LEU A 361 35.97 12.68 6.22
C LEU A 361 36.47 14.12 6.39
N THR A 362 37.76 14.27 6.68
CA THR A 362 38.48 15.52 6.51
C THR A 362 38.66 15.75 5.01
N VAL A 363 37.95 16.73 4.47
CA VAL A 363 38.13 17.24 3.12
C VAL A 363 39.49 17.98 3.08
N PRO A 364 40.43 17.64 2.17
CA PRO A 364 41.66 18.40 2.02
C PRO A 364 41.37 19.78 1.43
N SER A 365 41.90 20.81 2.08
CA SER A 365 41.88 22.20 1.63
C SER A 365 43.07 22.48 0.69
N HIS A 366 42.78 23.36 -0.30
CA HIS A 366 43.69 24.06 -1.21
C HIS A 366 44.21 23.33 -2.47
N VAL A 367 43.70 23.75 -3.64
CA VAL A 367 44.46 24.55 -4.62
C VAL A 367 43.55 25.62 -5.23
N THR A 368 43.98 26.87 -5.10
CA THR A 368 43.43 28.09 -5.72
C THR A 368 43.96 28.27 -7.13
N SER A 369 43.08 28.55 -8.11
CA SER A 369 43.43 29.36 -9.29
C SER A 369 42.18 29.98 -9.97
N SER A 370 42.02 31.28 -9.75
CA SER A 370 41.47 32.36 -10.61
C SER A 370 40.66 32.03 -11.88
N ALA A 371 39.43 32.59 -11.99
CA ALA A 371 39.09 33.78 -12.82
C ALA A 371 37.59 33.86 -13.24
N GLY A 372 36.96 35.03 -13.04
CA GLY A 372 35.91 35.59 -13.95
C GLY A 372 34.41 35.40 -13.59
N PRO A 373 33.56 36.46 -13.57
CA PRO A 373 32.23 36.43 -12.95
C PRO A 373 31.06 36.22 -13.93
N GLY A 374 29.97 35.61 -13.45
CA GLY A 374 28.68 35.53 -14.15
C GLY A 374 27.53 35.27 -13.19
N HIS A 375 26.60 36.22 -13.09
CA HIS A 375 25.42 36.23 -12.21
C HIS A 375 24.42 35.10 -12.48
N THR A 376 23.87 34.49 -11.42
CA THR A 376 22.43 34.54 -11.04
C THR A 376 22.18 33.63 -9.82
N ARG A 377 21.52 34.18 -8.80
CA ARG A 377 21.24 33.55 -7.49
C ARG A 377 19.92 32.76 -7.52
N SER A 378 19.95 31.55 -6.99
CA SER A 378 18.78 30.80 -6.46
C SER A 378 18.96 30.59 -4.93
N PRO A 379 17.89 30.62 -4.12
CA PRO A 379 18.02 30.65 -2.67
C PRO A 379 18.21 29.24 -2.07
N THR A 380 19.24 29.12 -1.25
CA THR A 380 19.59 27.97 -0.40
C THR A 380 18.71 27.89 0.86
N PHE A 381 18.39 26.66 1.24
CA PHE A 381 17.81 26.23 2.51
C PHE A 381 18.73 26.60 3.69
N GLU A 382 18.22 27.34 4.68
CA GLU A 382 18.88 27.48 5.99
C GLU A 382 18.35 26.43 6.95
N SER A 383 19.26 25.59 7.44
CA SER A 383 19.05 24.66 8.55
C SER A 383 19.23 25.39 9.88
N ILE A 384 18.16 25.48 10.67
CA ILE A 384 18.20 26.00 12.04
C ILE A 384 18.76 24.92 12.97
N SER A 385 19.97 25.13 13.49
CA SER A 385 20.49 24.43 14.67
C SER A 385 20.29 25.33 15.90
N THR A 386 19.49 24.92 16.88
CA THR A 386 19.42 25.57 18.18
C THR A 386 20.24 24.80 19.20
N SER A 387 21.25 25.49 19.75
CA SER A 387 22.11 25.10 20.86
C SER A 387 21.31 24.86 22.13
N LEU A 388 21.56 23.71 22.78
CA LEU A 388 21.22 23.46 24.18
C LEU A 388 22.36 24.01 25.04
N LYS A 389 22.02 24.79 26.07
CA LYS A 389 22.91 25.16 27.18
C LYS A 389 22.42 24.48 28.44
N ASP A 390 23.39 23.93 29.17
CA ASP A 390 23.28 23.34 30.50
C ASP A 390 22.58 24.25 31.51
N SER A 391 21.76 23.64 32.37
CA SER A 391 21.51 24.12 33.73
C SER A 391 21.03 22.95 34.59
N SER A 392 21.93 22.49 35.45
CA SER A 392 21.73 21.53 36.52
C SER A 392 20.82 22.08 37.62
N HIS A 393 19.78 21.35 38.03
CA HIS A 393 19.29 21.34 39.41
C HIS A 393 18.59 20.02 39.74
N ALA A 394 18.80 19.58 40.98
CA ALA A 394 18.56 18.24 41.51
C ALA A 394 17.07 17.89 41.74
N LEU A 395 16.83 16.57 41.83
CA LEU A 395 15.58 15.84 42.08
C LEU A 395 14.84 16.29 43.35
N PRO A 396 13.54 15.94 43.48
CA PRO A 396 13.26 14.77 44.31
C PRO A 396 12.24 13.78 43.73
N SER A 397 12.42 12.53 44.14
CA SER A 397 11.58 11.35 43.96
C SER A 397 10.20 11.47 44.61
N SER A 398 9.13 11.10 43.91
CA SER A 398 7.91 10.58 44.56
C SER A 398 7.01 9.76 43.61
N ASN A 399 6.77 8.52 44.03
CA ASN A 399 5.58 7.68 43.92
C ASN A 399 4.87 7.38 42.58
N MET A 400 4.72 6.06 42.37
CA MET A 400 3.68 5.39 41.59
C MET A 400 2.29 5.97 41.84
N GLY A 401 1.51 6.13 40.75
CA GLY A 401 0.07 6.32 40.84
C GLY A 401 -0.58 6.68 39.51
N GLN A 402 -1.30 5.71 38.93
CA GLN A 402 -2.38 5.86 37.93
C GLN A 402 -2.01 6.28 36.50
N THR A 403 -1.92 5.25 35.66
CA THR A 403 -2.33 5.29 34.25
C THR A 403 -3.73 5.90 34.12
N ARG A 404 -3.84 7.12 33.58
CA ARG A 404 -5.13 7.62 33.07
C ARG A 404 -5.37 7.06 31.68
N SER A 405 -6.31 6.13 31.60
CA SER A 405 -6.98 5.70 30.37
C SER A 405 -7.66 6.91 29.72
N LEU A 406 -7.24 7.28 28.51
CA LEU A 406 -7.91 8.29 27.70
C LEU A 406 -8.89 7.60 26.75
N SER A 407 -10.04 7.22 27.30
CA SER A 407 -11.23 6.74 26.58
C SER A 407 -12.24 7.86 26.27
N GLU A 408 -11.85 9.14 26.37
CA GLU A 408 -12.76 10.29 26.19
C GLU A 408 -12.45 11.13 24.95
N LEU A 409 -12.35 10.46 23.80
CA LEU A 409 -12.83 11.05 22.55
C LEU A 409 -14.09 10.28 22.17
N THR A 410 -15.23 10.67 22.74
CA THR A 410 -16.54 10.26 22.21
C THR A 410 -16.72 10.92 20.85
N LEU A 411 -16.23 10.21 19.82
CA LEU A 411 -16.51 10.47 18.42
C LEU A 411 -18.02 10.27 18.23
N LYS A 412 -18.76 11.37 18.11
CA LYS A 412 -20.15 11.32 17.67
C LYS A 412 -20.20 10.73 16.27
N ASP A 413 -21.13 9.82 16.04
CA ASP A 413 -21.42 9.27 14.72
C ASP A 413 -21.56 10.39 13.68
N PRO A 414 -21.15 10.16 12.42
CA PRO A 414 -21.38 11.12 11.35
C PRO A 414 -22.89 11.39 11.22
N PRO A 415 -23.30 12.60 10.82
CA PRO A 415 -24.71 12.88 10.57
C PRO A 415 -25.25 11.90 9.53
N ILE A 416 -26.25 11.12 9.93
CA ILE A 416 -27.03 10.26 9.04
C ILE A 416 -27.68 11.17 7.99
N ASN A 417 -27.44 10.86 6.73
CA ASN A 417 -28.04 11.54 5.59
C ASN A 417 -29.55 11.23 5.57
N SER A 418 -30.34 12.05 6.25
CA SER A 418 -31.79 11.86 6.40
C SER A 418 -32.54 12.34 5.16
N ARG A 419 -32.59 11.51 4.12
CA ARG A 419 -33.64 11.63 3.08
C ARG A 419 -33.80 10.35 2.26
N ALA A 420 -34.39 9.33 2.89
CA ALA A 420 -35.10 8.26 2.20
C ALA A 420 -36.07 7.58 3.18
N ALA A 421 -37.13 8.29 3.56
CA ALA A 421 -38.27 7.69 4.25
C ALA A 421 -39.54 8.36 3.74
N HIS A 422 -40.20 7.77 2.75
CA HIS A 422 -41.65 7.79 2.59
C HIS A 422 -42.10 6.77 1.53
N LEU A 423 -43.18 6.05 1.86
CA LEU A 423 -43.88 4.94 1.16
C LEU A 423 -43.18 3.58 1.32
N HIS A 424 -43.68 2.63 2.10
CA HIS A 424 -45.00 2.00 1.97
C HIS A 424 -45.43 1.32 3.28
N SER A 425 -46.71 1.48 3.64
CA SER A 425 -47.31 0.91 4.84
C SER A 425 -47.67 -0.56 4.66
N HIS A 426 -47.53 -1.29 5.77
CA HIS A 426 -47.99 -2.64 6.03
C HIS A 426 -49.42 -2.96 5.53
N LYS A 427 -49.59 -4.18 5.02
CA LYS A 427 -50.69 -5.06 5.44
C LYS A 427 -50.18 -6.50 5.59
N SER A 428 -50.07 -6.94 6.83
CA SER A 428 -49.93 -8.33 7.26
C SER A 428 -51.31 -8.97 7.34
N SER A 429 -51.48 -10.15 6.76
CA SER A 429 -52.63 -11.03 7.05
C SER A 429 -52.12 -12.40 7.51
N GLN A 430 -52.57 -12.76 8.71
CA GLN A 430 -52.34 -14.02 9.41
C GLN A 430 -52.92 -15.21 8.64
N LYS A 431 -52.28 -16.38 8.78
CA LYS A 431 -52.79 -17.69 8.36
C LYS A 431 -52.71 -18.65 9.56
N SER A 432 -53.85 -19.23 9.95
CA SER A 432 -53.89 -20.51 10.66
C SER A 432 -55.28 -21.14 10.58
N THR A 433 -55.30 -22.47 10.61
CA THR A 433 -56.43 -23.43 10.59
C THR A 433 -56.96 -23.72 9.18
N GLY A 434 -57.12 -24.97 8.71
CA GLY A 434 -56.94 -26.30 9.29
C GLY A 434 -57.71 -27.31 8.41
N SER A 435 -57.23 -28.56 8.34
CA SER A 435 -57.93 -29.78 7.85
C SER A 435 -58.37 -29.78 6.37
N ASP A 436 -58.44 -30.86 5.59
CA ASP A 436 -58.34 -32.30 5.84
C ASP A 436 -58.22 -33.05 4.49
N THR A 437 -57.76 -34.31 4.55
CA THR A 437 -58.02 -35.44 3.62
C THR A 437 -57.44 -35.51 2.19
N GLY A 438 -56.84 -36.69 1.89
CA GLY A 438 -57.07 -37.41 0.62
C GLY A 438 -55.87 -37.66 -0.33
N SER A 439 -55.16 -38.77 -0.14
CA SER A 439 -54.37 -39.47 -1.19
C SER A 439 -55.29 -40.24 -2.16
N PRO A 440 -54.79 -41.03 -3.14
CA PRO A 440 -53.81 -40.81 -4.22
C PRO A 440 -54.37 -41.24 -5.62
N ALA A 441 -53.62 -41.03 -6.72
CA ALA A 441 -53.43 -41.98 -7.85
C ALA A 441 -53.21 -41.33 -9.24
N GLY A 442 -52.35 -42.00 -10.03
CA GLY A 442 -52.45 -42.18 -11.49
C GLY A 442 -52.08 -40.98 -12.38
N SER A 443 -50.92 -40.96 -13.05
CA SER A 443 -50.49 -41.72 -14.24
C SER A 443 -50.75 -41.02 -15.58
N SER A 444 -49.78 -41.19 -16.47
CA SER A 444 -49.74 -41.05 -17.94
C SER A 444 -49.64 -39.66 -18.60
N GLU A 445 -48.44 -39.43 -19.15
CA GLU A 445 -48.11 -39.13 -20.56
C GLU A 445 -48.69 -37.86 -21.25
N GLY A 446 -47.76 -37.09 -21.82
CA GLY A 446 -48.04 -36.06 -22.83
C GLY A 446 -46.79 -35.26 -23.20
N LEU A 447 -46.26 -35.51 -24.40
CA LEU A 447 -45.08 -34.92 -25.04
C LEU A 447 -45.15 -33.41 -25.33
N ALA A 448 -43.94 -32.85 -25.60
CA ALA A 448 -43.62 -31.61 -26.34
C ALA A 448 -43.83 -30.29 -25.56
N ASP A 449 -42.93 -29.30 -25.53
CA ASP A 449 -41.84 -28.90 -26.42
C ASP A 449 -40.68 -28.28 -25.63
N THR A 450 -39.47 -28.58 -26.06
CA THR A 450 -38.22 -27.93 -25.64
C THR A 450 -38.06 -26.58 -26.35
N LEU A 451 -38.15 -25.49 -25.59
CA LEU A 451 -37.53 -24.20 -25.92
C LEU A 451 -36.71 -23.75 -24.72
N SER A 452 -35.43 -24.10 -24.73
CA SER A 452 -34.43 -23.54 -23.82
C SER A 452 -34.07 -22.14 -24.32
N GLU A 453 -34.62 -21.11 -23.70
CA GLU A 453 -34.13 -19.74 -23.86
C GLU A 453 -32.76 -19.63 -23.17
N ASN A 454 -31.74 -19.44 -24.00
CA ASN A 454 -30.43 -18.94 -23.59
C ASN A 454 -30.61 -17.51 -23.05
N GLU A 455 -30.60 -17.33 -21.74
CA GLU A 455 -30.17 -16.07 -21.15
C GLU A 455 -28.68 -16.18 -20.84
N GLN A 456 -27.91 -15.51 -21.69
CA GLN A 456 -26.47 -15.33 -21.57
C GLN A 456 -26.19 -14.57 -20.28
N ASP A 457 -25.54 -15.22 -19.33
CA ASP A 457 -24.81 -14.55 -18.26
C ASP A 457 -23.78 -13.62 -18.91
N GLU A 458 -24.10 -12.32 -18.94
CA GLU A 458 -23.15 -11.28 -19.31
C GLU A 458 -21.98 -11.31 -18.32
N ASN A 459 -20.94 -11.97 -18.78
CA ASN A 459 -19.62 -12.05 -18.19
C ASN A 459 -19.01 -10.63 -18.19
N LEU A 460 -19.38 -9.82 -17.19
CA LEU A 460 -18.79 -8.51 -16.92
C LEU A 460 -17.30 -8.73 -16.59
N SER A 461 -16.48 -8.68 -17.63
CA SER A 461 -15.03 -8.71 -17.53
C SER A 461 -14.56 -7.51 -16.73
N ASP A 462 -14.17 -7.78 -15.49
CA ASP A 462 -13.61 -6.89 -14.47
C ASP A 462 -12.24 -6.33 -14.92
N THR A 463 -12.24 -5.58 -16.02
CA THR A 463 -11.08 -4.94 -16.64
C THR A 463 -10.91 -3.52 -16.11
N ASP A 464 -10.98 -3.34 -14.79
CA ASP A 464 -10.49 -2.13 -14.13
C ASP A 464 -8.95 -2.13 -14.19
N THR A 465 -8.42 -1.86 -15.38
CA THR A 465 -6.99 -1.59 -15.57
C THR A 465 -6.74 -0.16 -15.11
N ASP A 466 -6.15 -0.02 -13.92
CA ASP A 466 -5.46 1.21 -13.52
C ASP A 466 -4.35 1.59 -14.54
N ASP A 467 -3.98 0.67 -15.46
CA ASP A 467 -3.02 0.83 -16.56
C ASP A 467 -3.59 1.64 -17.77
N GLU A 468 -4.89 1.94 -17.81
CA GLU A 468 -5.55 2.63 -18.94
C GLU A 468 -5.15 4.11 -19.10
N TRP A 469 -4.39 4.66 -18.14
CA TRP A 469 -3.93 6.06 -18.18
C TRP A 469 -2.57 6.26 -18.85
N ASP A 470 -1.72 5.24 -18.93
CA ASP A 470 -0.42 5.39 -19.61
C ASP A 470 -0.59 5.57 -21.13
N GLY A 471 -1.68 5.07 -21.72
CA GLY A 471 -1.95 5.17 -23.16
C GLY A 471 -2.60 6.47 -23.63
N LEU A 472 -3.23 7.24 -22.74
CA LEU A 472 -3.90 8.51 -23.07
C LEU A 472 -2.97 9.74 -22.95
N GLU A 473 -1.83 9.61 -22.28
CA GLU A 473 -0.86 10.71 -22.12
C GLU A 473 0.15 10.81 -23.30
N THR A 474 0.24 9.80 -24.18
CA THR A 474 1.14 9.82 -25.37
C THR A 474 0.54 10.45 -26.63
N THR A 475 -0.75 10.77 -26.67
CA THR A 475 -1.45 11.27 -27.87
C THR A 475 -1.82 12.75 -27.83
N LEU A 476 -1.36 13.48 -26.81
CA LEU A 476 -1.52 14.93 -26.71
C LEU A 476 -0.16 15.59 -26.43
N VAL A 477 0.69 15.57 -27.45
CA VAL A 477 1.82 16.50 -27.61
C VAL A 477 1.63 17.25 -28.91
#